data_AF-A0A3N5VS45-F1
#
_entry.id   AF-A0A3N5VS45-F1
#
_cell.length_a   1.000
_cell.length_b   1.000
_cell.length_c   1.000
_cell.angle_alpha   90.00
_cell.angle_beta   90.00
_cell.angle_gamma   90.00
#
_symmetry.space_group_name_H-M   'P 1'
#
loop_
_entity.id
_entity.type
_entity.pdbx_description
1 polymer ?
#
loop_
_entity_poly.entity_id
_entity_poly.type
_entity_poly.pdbx_seq_one_letter_code
_entity_poly.pdbx_strand_id
1 'polypeptide(L)'
;MFLDGQGFKIQPVIAGETDAILAVYQQCEDFLALGPNPRASLAMVEADLALSEQGGGIFCGVRDPISGAWMGVVDVIPEGYQGEPRHAYLELLMIAQPYRGCGLGEA
;
A
#
# COMPACT_ATOMS: atom_id res chain seq x y z
N MET A 1 12.15 -2.97 -3.71
CA MET A 1 11.88 -4.33 -3.19
C MET A 1 10.87 -4.99 -4.10
N PHE A 2 11.13 -6.18 -4.62
CA PHE A 2 10.16 -6.95 -5.40
C PHE A 2 9.94 -8.27 -4.70
N LEU A 3 8.68 -8.58 -4.37
CA LEU A 3 8.29 -9.88 -3.83
C LEU A 3 7.28 -10.54 -4.75
N ASP A 4 7.53 -11.80 -5.08
CA ASP A 4 6.57 -12.66 -5.77
C ASP A 4 5.90 -13.57 -4.74
N GLY A 5 4.59 -13.41 -4.60
CA GLY A 5 3.74 -14.28 -3.80
C GLY A 5 2.89 -15.21 -4.68
N GLN A 6 2.19 -16.15 -4.06
CA GLN A 6 1.25 -16.99 -4.80
C GLN A 6 0.03 -16.16 -5.21
N GLY A 7 0.00 -15.73 -6.47
CA GLY A 7 -1.11 -14.95 -7.04
C GLY A 7 -0.99 -13.44 -6.89
N PHE A 8 0.16 -12.92 -6.43
CA PHE A 8 0.40 -11.49 -6.32
C PHE A 8 1.87 -11.12 -6.47
N LYS A 9 2.14 -9.85 -6.76
CA LYS A 9 3.47 -9.23 -6.71
C LYS A 9 3.40 -7.98 -5.86
N ILE A 10 4.42 -7.77 -5.02
CA ILE A 10 4.62 -6.50 -4.30
C ILE A 10 5.78 -5.78 -4.97
N GLN A 11 5.54 -4.54 -5.38
CA GLN A 11 6.55 -3.71 -6.05
C GLN A 11 6.42 -2.24 -5.67
N PRO A 12 7.50 -1.44 -5.68
CA PRO A 12 7.44 -0.03 -5.35
C PRO A 12 6.55 0.70 -6.35
N VAL A 13 5.73 1.61 -5.86
CA VAL A 13 4.92 2.49 -6.72
C VAL A 13 5.83 3.56 -7.32
N ILE A 14 5.70 3.80 -8.62
CA ILE A 14 6.40 4.92 -9.29
C ILE A 14 5.44 6.09 -9.53
N ALA A 15 5.99 7.29 -9.74
CA ALA A 15 5.21 8.52 -9.89
C ALA A 15 4.10 8.47 -10.98
N GLY A 16 4.28 7.66 -12.03
CA GLY A 16 3.28 7.49 -13.09
C GLY A 16 2.10 6.56 -12.75
N GLU A 17 2.08 5.97 -11.55
CA GLU A 17 1.09 4.97 -11.14
C GLU A 17 0.08 5.51 -10.11
N THR A 18 0.18 6.79 -9.74
CA THR A 18 -0.62 7.42 -8.67
C THR A 18 -2.13 7.35 -8.93
N ASP A 19 -2.59 7.52 -10.18
CA ASP A 19 -4.01 7.36 -10.53
C ASP A 19 -4.51 5.93 -10.28
N ALA A 20 -3.67 4.94 -10.54
CA ALA A 20 -4.01 3.54 -10.35
C ALA A 20 -4.05 3.17 -8.86
N ILE A 21 -3.16 3.79 -8.06
CA ILE A 21 -3.20 3.69 -6.60
C ILE A 21 -4.41 4.43 -6.01
N LEU A 22 -4.78 5.59 -6.55
CA LEU A 22 -6.00 6.28 -6.16
C LEU A 22 -7.24 5.38 -6.34
N ALA A 23 -7.30 4.60 -7.42
CA ALA A 23 -8.38 3.63 -7.60
C ALA A 23 -8.42 2.57 -6.49
N VAL A 24 -7.26 2.13 -5.96
CA VAL A 24 -7.20 1.24 -4.78
C VAL A 24 -7.73 1.97 -3.54
N TYR A 25 -7.30 3.20 -3.29
CA TYR A 25 -7.76 3.99 -2.14
C TYR A 25 -9.28 4.23 -2.17
N GLN A 26 -9.86 4.48 -3.35
CA GLN A 26 -11.30 4.61 -3.54
C GLN A 26 -12.06 3.33 -3.16
N GLN A 27 -11.47 2.16 -3.39
CA GLN A 27 -12.02 0.88 -2.93
C GLN A 27 -11.78 0.61 -1.45
N CYS A 28 -11.13 1.54 -0.74
CA CYS A 28 -10.81 1.48 0.68
C CYS A 28 -11.40 2.65 1.49
N GLU A 29 -12.34 3.41 0.92
CA GLU A 29 -12.98 4.53 1.64
C GLU A 29 -13.70 4.11 2.91
N ASP A 30 -14.10 2.85 3.05
CA ASP A 30 -14.64 2.30 4.29
C ASP A 30 -13.60 2.24 5.42
N PHE A 31 -12.35 1.92 5.11
CA PHE A 31 -11.23 2.04 6.04
C PHE A 31 -10.86 3.51 6.27
N LEU A 32 -10.77 4.32 5.21
CA LEU A 32 -10.43 5.75 5.33
C LEU A 32 -11.46 6.52 6.17
N ALA A 33 -12.73 6.10 6.16
CA ALA A 33 -13.79 6.67 6.98
C ALA A 33 -13.60 6.49 8.50
N LEU A 34 -12.70 5.60 8.92
CA LEU A 34 -12.28 5.50 10.32
C LEU A 34 -11.33 6.63 10.74
N GLY A 35 -10.70 7.29 9.76
CA GLY A 35 -9.76 8.39 9.93
C GLY A 35 -10.40 9.77 9.72
N PRO A 36 -9.57 10.84 9.69
CA PRO A 36 -10.05 12.21 9.55
C PRO A 36 -10.56 12.55 8.15
N ASN A 37 -10.10 11.81 7.12
CA ASN A 37 -10.40 12.07 5.72
C ASN A 37 -11.05 10.83 5.07
N PRO A 38 -12.40 10.77 4.98
CA PRO A 38 -13.10 9.58 4.52
C PRO A 38 -13.08 9.35 3.00
N ARG A 39 -12.63 10.34 2.23
CA ARG A 39 -12.64 10.32 0.76
C ARG A 39 -11.24 10.28 0.20
N ALA A 40 -11.00 9.31 -0.66
CA ALA A 40 -9.73 9.16 -1.35
C ALA A 40 -9.54 10.32 -2.34
N SER A 41 -8.31 10.82 -2.41
CA SER A 41 -7.94 11.86 -3.37
C SER A 41 -6.50 11.65 -3.84
N LEU A 42 -6.15 12.17 -5.01
CA LEU A 42 -4.78 12.10 -5.51
C LEU A 42 -3.80 12.75 -4.53
N ALA A 43 -4.18 13.88 -3.94
CA ALA A 43 -3.39 14.58 -2.93
C ALA A 43 -3.11 13.72 -1.68
N MET A 44 -4.03 12.82 -1.29
CA MET A 44 -3.81 11.87 -0.20
C MET A 44 -2.75 10.84 -0.59
N VAL A 45 -2.85 10.24 -1.78
CA VAL A 45 -1.86 9.27 -2.29
C VAL A 45 -0.48 9.90 -2.39
N GLU A 46 -0.39 11.12 -2.94
CA GLU A 46 0.87 11.86 -3.05
C GLU A 46 1.46 12.20 -1.68
N ALA A 47 0.62 12.57 -0.71
CA ALA A 47 1.05 12.84 0.65
C ALA A 47 1.59 11.57 1.32
N ASP A 48 0.92 10.42 1.18
CA ASP A 48 1.36 9.16 1.78
C ASP A 48 2.67 8.66 1.14
N LEU A 49 2.84 8.81 -0.18
CA LEU A 49 4.10 8.54 -0.87
C LEU A 49 5.25 9.41 -0.33
N ALA A 50 5.00 10.70 -0.16
CA ALA A 50 6.00 11.63 0.37
C ALA A 50 6.32 11.35 1.85
N LEU A 51 5.32 11.00 2.66
CA LEU A 51 5.50 10.64 4.06
C LEU A 51 6.30 9.35 4.21
N SER A 52 5.98 8.33 3.42
CA SER A 52 6.75 7.09 3.34
C SER A 52 8.21 7.38 3.01
N GLU A 53 8.49 8.14 1.95
CA GLU A 53 9.86 8.49 1.57
C GLU A 53 10.62 9.24 2.69
N GLN A 54 9.97 10.23 3.33
CA GLN A 54 10.55 10.97 4.45
C GLN A 54 10.84 10.09 5.67
N GLY A 55 10.00 9.07 5.90
CA GLY A 55 10.17 8.09 6.98
C GLY A 55 11.17 6.98 6.68
N GLY A 56 11.79 6.96 5.48
CA GLY A 56 12.63 5.86 5.01
C GLY A 56 11.84 4.61 4.61
N GLY A 57 10.54 4.78 4.37
CA GLY A 57 9.61 3.74 3.94
C GLY A 57 9.75 3.36 2.47
N ILE A 58 9.11 2.24 2.13
CA ILE A 58 9.03 1.70 0.78
C ILE A 58 7.55 1.47 0.45
N PHE A 59 6.91 2.51 -0.07
CA PHE A 59 5.52 2.44 -0.51
C PHE A 59 5.39 1.54 -1.75
N CYS A 60 4.69 0.42 -1.59
CA CYS A 60 4.51 -0.59 -2.62
C CYS A 60 3.05 -0.80 -2.98
N GLY A 61 2.80 -1.16 -4.23
CA GLY A 61 1.52 -1.68 -4.68
C GLY A 61 1.53 -3.21 -4.72
N VAL A 62 0.37 -3.81 -4.44
CA VAL A 62 0.10 -5.24 -4.58
C VAL A 62 -0.61 -5.45 -5.91
N ARG A 63 -0.03 -6.27 -6.80
CA ARG A 63 -0.48 -6.41 -8.18
C ARG A 63 -0.75 -7.86 -8.55
N ASP A 64 -1.83 -8.10 -9.28
CA ASP A 64 -2.10 -9.39 -9.89
C ASP A 64 -1.12 -9.61 -11.07
N PRO A 65 -0.29 -10.66 -11.05
CA PRO A 65 0.67 -10.92 -12.13
C PRO A 65 0.03 -11.32 -13.46
N ILE A 66 -1.23 -11.78 -13.47
CA ILE A 66 -1.96 -12.24 -14.65
C ILE A 66 -2.75 -11.08 -15.26
N SER A 67 -3.62 -10.44 -14.47
CA SER A 67 -4.48 -9.36 -14.98
C SER A 67 -3.77 -7.99 -15.00
N GLY A 68 -2.70 -7.83 -14.22
CA GLY A 68 -2.03 -6.56 -14.02
C GLY A 68 -2.80 -5.58 -13.13
N ALA A 69 -3.91 -6.00 -12.53
CA ALA A 69 -4.73 -5.17 -11.65
C ALA A 69 -4.01 -4.85 -10.33
N TRP A 70 -4.20 -3.64 -9.81
CA TRP A 70 -3.78 -3.28 -8.47
C TRP A 70 -4.82 -3.75 -7.46
N MET A 71 -4.38 -4.63 -6.56
CA MET A 71 -5.21 -5.28 -5.56
C MET A 71 -5.08 -4.65 -4.18
N GLY A 72 -4.06 -3.82 -3.96
CA GLY A 72 -3.77 -3.23 -2.67
C GLY A 72 -2.52 -2.36 -2.67
N VAL A 73 -2.20 -1.81 -1.50
CA VAL A 73 -0.96 -1.13 -1.19
C VAL A 73 -0.40 -1.61 0.14
N VAL A 74 0.92 -1.56 0.27
CA VAL A 74 1.64 -1.84 1.51
C VAL A 74 2.78 -0.84 1.65
N ASP A 75 2.90 -0.24 2.82
CA ASP A 75 4.03 0.63 3.17
C ASP A 75 4.80 0.02 4.33
N VAL A 76 6.10 -0.17 4.11
CA VAL A 76 7.02 -0.82 5.04
C VAL A 76 8.19 0.10 5.31
N ILE A 77 8.50 0.30 6.58
CA ILE A 77 9.76 0.92 7.00
C ILE A 77 10.71 -0.21 7.41
N PRO A 78 11.85 -0.39 6.72
CA PRO A 78 12.69 -1.59 6.85
C PRO A 78 13.51 -1.64 8.15
N GLU A 79 13.60 -0.54 8.89
CA GLU A 79 14.44 -0.41 10.08
C GLU A 79 13.87 0.57 11.11
N GLY A 80 14.38 0.48 12.34
CA GLY A 80 14.18 1.51 13.37
C GLY A 80 12.89 1.38 14.18
N TYR A 81 12.13 0.29 14.08
CA TYR A 81 10.94 0.10 14.92
C TYR A 81 11.32 0.14 16.41
N GLN A 82 10.71 1.07 17.15
CA GLN A 82 10.98 1.33 18.57
C GLN A 82 12.48 1.57 18.89
N GLY A 83 13.23 2.11 17.93
CA GLY A 83 14.66 2.40 18.08
C GLY A 83 15.58 1.20 17.88
N GLU A 84 15.07 0.02 17.51
CA GLU A 84 15.90 -1.13 17.11
C GLU A 84 16.17 -1.08 15.59
N PRO A 85 17.42 -0.90 15.13
CA PRO A 85 17.74 -0.76 13.72
C PRO A 85 17.41 -2.00 12.88
N ARG A 86 17.26 -3.18 13.49
CA ARG A 86 16.99 -4.44 12.77
C ARG A 86 15.52 -4.83 12.76
N HIS A 87 14.63 -3.99 13.27
CA HIS A 87 13.20 -4.25 13.26
C HIS A 87 12.51 -3.38 12.22
N ALA A 88 11.92 -4.03 11.22
CA ALA A 88 11.01 -3.42 10.28
C ALA A 88 9.60 -3.32 10.87
N TYR A 89 8.78 -2.44 10.29
CA TYR A 89 7.38 -2.31 10.66
C TYR A 89 6.53 -1.89 9.47
N LEU A 90 5.24 -2.24 9.54
CA LEU A 90 4.23 -1.85 8.57
C LEU A 90 3.61 -0.53 9.02
N GLU A 91 3.63 0.46 8.13
CA GLU A 91 2.90 1.72 8.31
C GLU A 91 1.47 1.60 7.78
N LEU A 92 1.31 0.93 6.64
CA LEU A 92 0.03 0.81 5.97
C LEU A 92 -0.11 -0.53 5.27
N LEU A 93 -1.30 -1.13 5.37
CA LEU A 93 -1.73 -2.23 4.52
C LEU A 93 -3.20 -2.00 4.16
N MET A 94 -3.48 -1.86 2.87
CA MET A 94 -4.83 -1.79 2.36
C MET A 94 -5.02 -2.74 1.20
N ILE A 95 -6.08 -3.53 1.25
CA ILE A 95 -6.50 -4.42 0.17
C ILE A 95 -7.80 -3.84 -0.43
N ALA A 96 -7.86 -3.66 -1.74
CA ALA A 96 -9.06 -3.17 -2.42
C ALA A 96 -10.23 -4.13 -2.20
N GLN A 97 -11.43 -3.58 -2.03
CA GLN A 97 -12.64 -4.33 -1.62
C GLN A 97 -12.91 -5.64 -2.38
N PRO A 98 -12.75 -5.72 -3.73
CA PRO A 98 -12.96 -6.98 -4.47
C PRO A 98 -11.97 -8.11 -4.12
N TYR A 99 -10.84 -7.80 -3.48
CA TYR A 99 -9.76 -8.73 -3.17
C TYR A 99 -9.65 -9.03 -1.67
N ARG A 100 -10.61 -8.60 -0.86
CA ARG A 100 -10.64 -8.89 0.59
C ARG A 100 -11.26 -10.26 0.89
N GLY A 101 -10.95 -10.82 2.05
CA GLY A 101 -11.55 -12.07 2.53
C GLY A 101 -11.08 -13.35 1.82
N CYS A 102 -10.05 -13.25 0.97
CA CYS A 102 -9.46 -14.39 0.25
C CYS A 102 -8.04 -14.77 0.73
N GLY A 103 -7.59 -14.20 1.85
CA GLY A 103 -6.25 -14.46 2.41
C GLY A 103 -5.14 -13.54 1.92
N LEU A 104 -5.38 -12.64 0.96
CA LEU A 104 -4.34 -11.75 0.40
C LEU A 104 -3.70 -10.82 1.44
N GLY A 105 -4.44 -10.36 2.45
CA GLY A 105 -3.88 -9.52 3.50
C GLY A 105 -3.07 -10.27 4.55
N GLU A 106 -3.20 -11.60 4.61
CA GLU A 106 -2.42 -12.46 5.53
C GLU A 106 -1.11 -12.93 4.90
N ALA A 107 -1.13 -13.19 3.58
CA ALA A 107 0.00 -13.68 2.80
C ALA A 107 1.12 -12.64 2.64
#